data_AF-A0A2D6YEF2-F1
#
_entry.id   AF-A0A2D6YEF2-F1
#
_cell.length_a   1.000
_cell.length_b   1.000
_cell.length_c   1.000
_cell.angle_alpha   90.00
_cell.angle_beta   90.00
_cell.angle_gamma   90.00
#
_symmetry.space_group_name_H-M   'P 1'
#
loop_
_entity.id
_entity.type
_entity.pdbx_description
1 polymer ?
#
loop_
_entity_poly.entity_id
_entity_poly.type
_entity_poly.pdbx_seq_one_letter_code
_entity_poly.pdbx_strand_id
1 'polypeptide(L)'
;MHTFGLIISHMIIDLLSVIAIGTLFIRFSEKKTMFIAQSYCLVLIFKCYLKAYIGMPLSEWMMLLGWSIPSGHTIAYGTVYGLILDPRKQLLQFLVVILLTGSALVYCGYHQPIDILVAAMFLFLILTFLRAIMAFDIFSRLAIACVISYWSMHQGILSNTNVQWFYFKWMIIAYGVEYLFQRIGFYDPNQFKWVQRLRVYSL
;
A
#
# COMPACT_ATOMS: atom_id res chain seq x y z
N MET A 1 29.61 7.46 2.98
CA MET A 1 28.53 7.78 2.01
C MET A 1 28.69 9.23 1.57
N HIS A 2 28.43 9.55 0.30
CA HIS A 2 28.52 10.93 -0.20
C HIS A 2 27.25 11.70 0.19
N THR A 3 27.39 12.84 0.89
CA THR A 3 26.28 13.69 1.34
C THR A 3 25.30 14.04 0.21
N PHE A 4 25.83 14.31 -0.98
CA PHE A 4 25.02 14.60 -2.16
C PHE A 4 24.12 13.42 -2.59
N GLY A 5 24.63 12.19 -2.53
CA GLY A 5 23.84 11.00 -2.88
C GLY A 5 22.72 10.72 -1.87
N LEU A 6 22.93 11.04 -0.58
CA LEU A 6 21.90 10.93 0.45
C LEU A 6 20.76 11.92 0.17
N ILE A 7 21.09 13.17 -0.15
CA ILE A 7 20.11 14.19 -0.52
C ILE A 7 19.27 13.72 -1.72
N ILE A 8 19.91 13.24 -2.79
CA ILE A 8 19.21 12.71 -3.96
C ILE A 8 18.28 11.57 -3.57
N SER A 9 18.75 10.62 -2.76
CA SER A 9 17.96 9.45 -2.36
C SER A 9 16.70 9.85 -1.59
N HIS A 10 16.79 10.83 -0.69
CA HIS A 10 15.62 11.41 -0.02
C HIS A 10 14.68 12.13 -0.98
N MET A 11 15.22 12.95 -1.88
CA MET A 11 14.41 13.67 -2.88
C MET A 11 13.61 12.71 -3.79
N ILE A 12 14.15 11.55 -4.13
CA ILE A 12 13.43 10.53 -4.90
C ILE A 12 12.20 10.04 -4.13
N ILE A 13 12.35 9.73 -2.84
CA ILE A 13 11.26 9.25 -1.97
C ILE A 13 10.19 10.32 -1.78
N ASP A 14 10.60 11.57 -1.55
CA ASP A 14 9.68 12.70 -1.39
C ASP A 14 8.91 12.97 -2.69
N LEU A 15 9.60 12.95 -3.84
CA LEU A 15 8.99 13.15 -5.14
C LEU A 15 7.95 12.06 -5.46
N LEU A 16 8.27 10.79 -5.19
CA LEU A 16 7.32 9.68 -5.35
C LEU A 16 6.09 9.87 -4.44
N SER A 17 6.30 10.34 -3.20
CA SER A 17 5.20 10.62 -2.28
C SER A 17 4.27 11.71 -2.81
N VAL A 18 4.85 12.82 -3.28
CA VAL A 18 4.10 13.96 -3.82
C VAL A 18 3.33 13.55 -5.08
N ILE A 19 3.95 12.79 -5.98
CA ILE A 19 3.27 12.28 -7.20
C ILE A 19 2.11 11.36 -6.82
N ALA A 20 2.30 10.45 -5.86
CA ALA A 20 1.26 9.53 -5.41
C ALA A 20 0.08 10.30 -4.80
N ILE A 21 0.33 11.20 -3.85
CA ILE A 21 -0.70 12.01 -3.18
C ILE A 21 -1.40 12.92 -4.19
N GLY A 22 -0.64 13.60 -5.06
CA GLY A 22 -1.20 14.47 -6.09
C GLY A 22 -2.10 13.72 -7.06
N THR A 23 -1.72 12.51 -7.46
CA THR A 23 -2.55 11.66 -8.34
C THR A 23 -3.85 11.24 -7.64
N LEU A 24 -3.80 10.83 -6.37
CA LEU A 24 -4.99 10.48 -5.60
C LEU A 24 -5.89 11.69 -5.37
N PHE A 25 -5.32 12.88 -5.15
CA PHE A 25 -6.09 14.10 -4.98
C PHE A 25 -6.81 14.50 -6.28
N ILE A 26 -6.13 14.49 -7.43
CA ILE A 26 -6.75 14.80 -8.72
C ILE A 26 -7.87 13.81 -9.05
N ARG A 27 -7.72 12.54 -8.65
CA ARG A 27 -8.67 11.46 -8.92
C ARG A 27 -9.58 11.14 -7.75
N PHE A 28 -9.77 12.07 -6.80
CA PHE A 28 -10.53 11.79 -5.57
C PHE A 28 -11.99 11.37 -5.82
N SER A 29 -12.56 11.81 -6.95
CA SER A 29 -13.90 11.46 -7.40
C SER A 29 -13.98 10.10 -8.10
N GLU A 30 -12.88 9.37 -8.26
CA GLU A 30 -12.89 8.01 -8.79
C GLU A 30 -13.09 7.00 -7.64
N LYS A 31 -13.97 6.01 -7.85
CA LYS A 31 -14.13 4.91 -6.87
C LYS A 31 -12.83 4.16 -6.63
N LYS A 32 -12.01 4.04 -7.68
CA LYS A 32 -10.69 3.41 -7.63
C LYS A 32 -9.78 4.08 -6.59
N THR A 33 -9.86 5.41 -6.45
CA THR A 33 -9.06 6.18 -5.49
C THR A 33 -9.44 5.86 -4.05
N MET A 34 -10.73 5.73 -3.75
CA MET A 34 -11.16 5.28 -2.41
C MET A 34 -10.71 3.86 -2.11
N PHE A 35 -10.78 2.97 -3.09
CA PHE A 35 -10.25 1.62 -2.95
C PHE A 35 -8.73 1.62 -2.68
N ILE A 36 -7.97 2.49 -3.33
CA ILE A 36 -6.53 2.66 -3.07
C ILE A 36 -6.30 3.15 -1.63
N ALA A 37 -7.05 4.13 -1.15
CA ALA A 37 -6.91 4.64 0.22
C ALA A 37 -7.22 3.57 1.29
N GLN A 38 -8.29 2.80 1.08
CA GLN A 38 -8.66 1.66 1.95
C GLN A 38 -7.55 0.59 1.94
N SER A 39 -7.09 0.22 0.73
CA SER A 39 -6.04 -0.78 0.53
C SER A 39 -4.72 -0.36 1.17
N TYR A 40 -4.35 0.92 1.05
CA TYR A 40 -3.16 1.48 1.67
C TYR A 40 -3.19 1.30 3.20
N CYS A 41 -4.31 1.65 3.84
CA CYS A 41 -4.48 1.47 5.28
C CYS A 41 -4.39 -0.01 5.69
N LEU A 42 -5.09 -0.89 4.98
CA LEU A 42 -5.07 -2.34 5.23
C LEU A 42 -3.65 -2.92 5.13
N VAL A 43 -2.92 -2.52 4.09
CA VAL A 43 -1.56 -2.98 3.86
C VAL A 43 -0.60 -2.48 4.93
N LEU A 44 -0.76 -1.25 5.43
CA LEU A 44 0.09 -0.75 6.51
C LEU A 44 -0.14 -1.48 7.83
N ILE A 45 -1.39 -1.86 8.13
CA ILE A 45 -1.70 -2.74 9.27
C ILE A 45 -1.02 -4.09 9.09
N PHE A 46 -1.21 -4.73 7.93
CA PHE A 46 -0.64 -6.05 7.64
C PHE A 46 0.90 -6.05 7.64
N LYS A 47 1.52 -4.98 7.12
CA LYS A 47 2.97 -4.76 7.17
C LYS A 47 3.50 -4.72 8.61
N CYS A 48 2.81 -4.03 9.52
CA CYS A 48 3.24 -3.98 10.92
C CYS A 48 3.22 -5.38 11.55
N TYR A 49 2.19 -6.18 11.23
CA TYR A 49 2.18 -7.61 11.57
C TYR A 49 3.39 -8.35 10.98
N LEU A 50 3.65 -8.26 9.68
CA LEU A 50 4.80 -8.93 9.04
C LEU A 50 6.14 -8.55 9.69
N LYS A 51 6.29 -7.26 10.04
CA LYS A 51 7.46 -6.75 10.76
C LYS A 51 7.64 -7.39 12.14
N ALA A 52 6.58 -7.44 12.93
CA ALA A 52 6.59 -8.12 14.23
C ALA A 52 6.87 -9.63 14.09
N TYR A 53 6.26 -10.27 13.09
CA TYR A 53 6.35 -11.71 12.89
C TYR A 53 7.74 -12.16 12.45
N ILE A 54 8.37 -11.43 11.52
CA ILE A 54 9.71 -11.76 11.02
C ILE A 54 10.79 -11.40 12.05
N GLY A 55 10.60 -10.29 12.78
CA GLY A 55 11.48 -9.96 13.91
C GLY A 55 12.92 -9.62 13.51
N MET A 56 13.18 -9.24 12.26
CA MET A 56 14.53 -8.87 11.83
C MET A 56 14.84 -7.43 12.25
N PRO A 57 15.87 -7.20 13.08
CA PRO A 57 16.17 -5.87 13.59
C PRO A 57 16.65 -4.93 12.48
N LEU A 58 16.43 -3.63 12.68
CA LEU A 58 17.07 -2.59 11.87
C LEU A 58 18.59 -2.66 12.01
N SER A 59 19.27 -2.13 11.00
CA SER A 59 20.72 -1.94 11.03
C SER A 59 21.16 -1.13 12.25
N GLU A 60 22.27 -1.52 12.87
CA GLU A 60 22.76 -0.98 14.15
C GLU A 60 22.86 0.56 14.19
N TRP A 61 23.18 1.18 13.06
CA TRP A 61 23.32 2.63 12.93
C TRP A 61 21.98 3.40 13.02
N MET A 62 20.83 2.74 12.88
CA MET A 62 19.48 3.35 13.00
C MET A 62 18.91 3.30 14.43
N MET A 63 19.72 2.98 15.45
CA MET A 63 19.30 2.95 16.85
C MET A 63 18.08 2.03 17.13
N LEU A 64 18.29 0.71 17.07
CA LEU A 64 17.67 -0.39 17.84
C LEU A 64 16.16 -0.45 18.19
N LEU A 65 15.25 0.35 17.62
CA LEU A 65 13.81 0.31 17.97
C LEU A 65 12.87 0.06 16.79
N GLY A 66 13.22 -0.89 15.93
CA GLY A 66 12.31 -1.30 14.87
C GLY A 66 12.76 -2.49 14.06
N TRP A 67 11.84 -2.96 13.22
CA TRP A 67 12.03 -4.11 12.35
C TRP A 67 12.35 -3.67 10.92
N SER A 68 13.34 -4.26 10.28
CA SER A 68 13.75 -3.95 8.91
C SER A 68 12.83 -4.64 7.89
N ILE A 69 12.61 -5.95 8.02
CA ILE A 69 11.87 -6.75 7.05
C ILE A 69 10.38 -6.80 7.37
N PRO A 70 9.49 -6.59 6.39
CA PRO A 70 9.75 -6.10 5.03
C PRO A 70 9.88 -4.56 4.98
N SER A 71 10.54 -4.04 3.94
CA SER A 71 10.62 -2.59 3.70
C SER A 71 9.24 -1.95 3.62
N GLY A 72 9.02 -0.99 4.53
CA GLY A 72 7.74 -0.34 4.67
C GLY A 72 7.39 0.58 3.51
N HIS A 73 8.36 1.33 3.01
CA HIS A 73 8.21 2.24 1.87
C HIS A 73 7.97 1.45 0.58
N THR A 74 8.68 0.33 0.38
CA THR A 74 8.50 -0.53 -0.79
C THR A 74 7.09 -1.11 -0.85
N ILE A 75 6.57 -1.62 0.28
CA ILE A 75 5.19 -2.11 0.35
C ILE A 75 4.17 -0.97 0.15
N ALA A 76 4.39 0.19 0.78
CA ALA A 76 3.49 1.33 0.72
C ALA A 76 3.38 1.91 -0.69
N TYR A 77 4.49 2.35 -1.29
CA TYR A 77 4.50 2.87 -2.66
C TYR A 77 4.15 1.80 -3.66
N GLY A 78 4.63 0.58 -3.46
CA GLY A 78 4.26 -0.55 -4.30
C GLY A 78 2.75 -0.78 -4.35
N THR A 79 2.06 -0.67 -3.21
CA THR A 79 0.60 -0.83 -3.17
C THR A 79 -0.09 0.31 -3.90
N VAL A 80 0.29 1.55 -3.60
CA VAL A 80 -0.33 2.74 -4.21
C VAL A 80 -0.09 2.76 -5.73
N TYR A 81 1.16 2.67 -6.17
CA TYR A 81 1.50 2.68 -7.59
C TYR A 81 1.03 1.41 -8.32
N GLY A 82 1.05 0.23 -7.68
CA GLY A 82 0.57 -1.01 -8.28
C GLY A 82 -0.96 -1.08 -8.44
N LEU A 83 -1.69 -0.24 -7.71
CA LEU A 83 -3.12 -0.03 -7.92
C LEU A 83 -3.41 1.16 -8.85
N ILE A 84 -2.65 2.26 -8.78
CA ILE A 84 -2.77 3.39 -9.73
C ILE A 84 -2.48 2.91 -11.15
N LEU A 85 -1.28 2.39 -11.34
CA LEU A 85 -0.84 1.74 -12.57
C LEU A 85 -1.55 0.40 -12.67
N ASP A 86 -1.82 -0.08 -13.87
CA ASP A 86 -2.17 -1.49 -14.06
C ASP A 86 -0.90 -2.26 -14.39
N PRO A 87 -0.23 -2.97 -13.44
CA PRO A 87 0.95 -3.78 -13.71
C PRO A 87 0.83 -4.73 -14.91
N ARG A 88 -0.36 -5.14 -15.34
CA ARG A 88 -0.52 -5.93 -16.57
C ARG A 88 -0.22 -5.13 -17.85
N LYS A 89 -0.34 -3.82 -17.80
CA LYS A 89 -0.14 -2.87 -18.93
C LYS A 89 1.07 -1.96 -18.74
N GLN A 90 1.44 -1.73 -17.48
CA GLN A 90 2.40 -0.71 -17.04
C GLN A 90 3.45 -1.33 -16.11
N LEU A 91 3.82 -2.60 -16.38
CA LEU A 91 4.77 -3.35 -15.57
C LEU A 91 6.10 -2.61 -15.44
N LEU A 92 6.61 -2.05 -16.54
CA LEU A 92 7.89 -1.34 -16.53
C LEU A 92 7.87 -0.11 -15.62
N GLN A 93 6.83 0.72 -15.68
CA GLN A 93 6.71 1.88 -14.78
C GLN A 93 6.62 1.44 -13.32
N PHE A 94 5.86 0.37 -13.06
CA PHE A 94 5.77 -0.20 -11.71
C PHE A 94 7.12 -0.72 -11.20
N LEU A 95 7.86 -1.46 -12.01
CA LEU A 95 9.20 -1.96 -11.66
C LEU A 95 10.18 -0.80 -11.43
N VAL A 96 10.11 0.27 -12.22
CA VAL A 96 10.93 1.48 -12.01
C VAL A 96 10.65 2.10 -10.65
N VAL A 97 9.39 2.22 -10.22
CA VAL A 97 9.05 2.75 -8.89
C VAL A 97 9.66 1.88 -7.78
N ILE A 98 9.56 0.55 -7.90
CA ILE A 98 10.13 -0.38 -6.91
C ILE A 98 11.65 -0.29 -6.88
N LEU A 99 12.31 -0.23 -8.04
CA LEU A 99 13.76 -0.09 -8.15
C LEU A 99 14.26 1.25 -7.58
N LEU A 100 13.61 2.36 -7.91
CA LEU A 100 13.95 3.67 -7.37
C LEU A 100 13.76 3.74 -5.86
N THR A 101 12.63 3.22 -5.35
CA THR A 101 12.37 3.16 -3.91
C THR A 101 13.40 2.27 -3.22
N GLY A 102 13.64 1.07 -3.74
CA GLY A 102 14.56 0.10 -3.15
C GLY A 102 16.00 0.60 -3.12
N SER A 103 16.48 1.12 -4.26
CA SER A 103 17.84 1.66 -4.37
C SER A 103 18.06 2.86 -3.46
N ALA A 104 17.10 3.79 -3.36
CA ALA A 104 17.19 4.92 -2.44
C ALA A 104 17.29 4.48 -0.98
N LEU A 105 16.48 3.50 -0.55
CA LEU A 105 16.51 2.99 0.82
C LEU A 105 17.79 2.24 1.16
N VAL A 106 18.30 1.42 0.23
CA VAL A 106 19.58 0.74 0.37
C VAL A 106 20.72 1.74 0.38
N TYR A 107 20.66 2.76 -0.48
CA TYR A 107 21.66 3.82 -0.53
C TYR A 107 21.67 4.64 0.76
N CYS A 108 20.53 4.94 1.36
CA CYS A 108 20.45 5.59 2.68
C CYS A 108 20.86 4.65 3.84
N GLY A 109 21.16 3.38 3.54
CA GLY A 109 21.51 2.34 4.51
C GLY A 109 20.32 1.78 5.29
N TYR A 110 19.09 2.27 5.03
CA TYR A 110 17.91 1.98 5.84
C TYR A 110 17.47 0.53 5.75
N HIS A 111 17.80 -0.11 4.63
CA HIS A 111 17.43 -1.46 4.31
C HIS A 111 18.59 -2.18 3.64
N GLN A 112 18.67 -3.49 3.87
CA GLN A 112 19.48 -4.35 3.02
C GLN A 112 18.70 -4.71 1.74
N PRO A 113 19.38 -5.10 0.64
CA PRO A 113 18.70 -5.55 -0.57
C PRO A 113 17.68 -6.67 -0.33
N ILE A 114 17.95 -7.56 0.64
CA ILE A 114 17.04 -8.64 1.01
C ILE A 114 15.68 -8.12 1.54
N ASP A 115 15.67 -7.03 2.30
CA ASP A 115 14.44 -6.41 2.82
C ASP A 115 13.53 -5.93 1.69
N ILE A 116 14.15 -5.44 0.61
CA ILE A 116 13.47 -4.96 -0.60
C ILE A 116 12.91 -6.15 -1.40
N LEU A 117 13.68 -7.23 -1.56
CA LEU A 117 13.24 -8.43 -2.28
C LEU A 117 12.06 -9.10 -1.57
N VAL A 118 12.16 -9.27 -0.24
CA VAL A 118 11.06 -9.84 0.56
C VAL A 118 9.83 -8.94 0.48
N ALA A 119 9.99 -7.61 0.55
CA ALA A 119 8.90 -6.66 0.36
C ALA A 119 8.25 -6.80 -1.04
N ALA A 120 9.03 -6.97 -2.10
CA ALA A 120 8.52 -7.14 -3.46
C ALA A 120 7.74 -8.45 -3.63
N MET A 121 8.18 -9.54 -3.00
CA MET A 121 7.45 -10.82 -2.98
C MET A 121 6.08 -10.67 -2.31
N PHE A 122 6.05 -10.11 -1.09
CA PHE A 122 4.78 -9.87 -0.39
C PHE A 122 3.89 -8.89 -1.15
N LEU A 123 4.48 -7.87 -1.78
CA LEU A 123 3.75 -6.89 -2.57
C LEU A 123 3.00 -7.55 -3.74
N PHE A 124 3.60 -8.51 -4.44
CA PHE A 124 2.92 -9.23 -5.51
C PHE A 124 1.69 -10.00 -4.99
N LEU A 125 1.81 -10.68 -3.85
CA LEU A 125 0.70 -11.38 -3.20
C LEU A 125 -0.40 -10.40 -2.77
N ILE A 126 -0.01 -9.30 -2.12
CA ILE A 126 -0.91 -8.24 -1.67
C ILE A 126 -1.67 -7.64 -2.86
N LEU A 127 -0.99 -7.23 -3.93
CA LEU A 127 -1.65 -6.65 -5.11
C LEU A 127 -2.61 -7.64 -5.78
N THR A 128 -2.23 -8.92 -5.84
CA THR A 128 -3.11 -9.98 -6.38
C THR A 128 -4.38 -10.13 -5.53
N PHE A 129 -4.22 -10.18 -4.21
CA PHE A 129 -5.33 -10.24 -3.27
C PHE A 129 -6.24 -9.00 -3.35
N LEU A 130 -5.66 -7.80 -3.33
CA LEU A 130 -6.42 -6.54 -3.40
C LEU A 130 -7.23 -6.46 -4.70
N ARG A 131 -6.65 -6.85 -5.84
CA ARG A 131 -7.37 -6.90 -7.12
C ARG A 131 -8.52 -7.89 -7.10
N ALA A 132 -8.37 -9.04 -6.45
CA ALA A 132 -9.43 -10.02 -6.30
C ALA A 132 -10.59 -9.44 -5.47
N ILE A 133 -10.30 -8.81 -4.33
CA ILE A 133 -11.34 -8.27 -3.46
C ILE A 133 -12.02 -7.02 -4.03
N MET A 134 -11.37 -6.29 -4.96
CA MET A 134 -11.97 -5.13 -5.62
C MET A 134 -13.28 -5.47 -6.35
N ALA A 135 -13.44 -6.73 -6.79
CA ALA A 135 -14.63 -7.23 -7.47
C ALA A 135 -15.87 -7.35 -6.55
N PHE A 136 -15.67 -7.40 -5.24
CA PHE A 136 -16.76 -7.48 -4.28
C PHE A 136 -17.42 -6.12 -4.02
N ASP A 137 -18.64 -6.16 -3.49
CA ASP A 137 -19.35 -4.98 -3.00
C ASP A 137 -18.67 -4.38 -1.76
N ILE A 138 -19.07 -3.15 -1.41
CA ILE A 138 -18.42 -2.38 -0.35
C ILE A 138 -18.49 -3.05 1.03
N PHE A 139 -19.60 -3.74 1.36
CA PHE A 139 -19.77 -4.38 2.66
C PHE A 139 -18.92 -5.64 2.78
N SER A 140 -18.88 -6.45 1.71
CA SER A 140 -18.01 -7.62 1.64
C SER A 140 -16.53 -7.23 1.78
N ARG A 141 -16.09 -6.15 1.10
CA ARG A 141 -14.71 -5.65 1.22
C ARG A 141 -14.41 -5.13 2.63
N LEU A 142 -15.34 -4.37 3.23
CA LEU A 142 -15.20 -3.89 4.60
C LEU A 142 -15.08 -5.06 5.59
N ALA A 143 -15.94 -6.08 5.46
CA ALA A 143 -15.89 -7.26 6.33
C ALA A 143 -14.54 -7.99 6.22
N ILE A 144 -14.06 -8.25 5.00
CA ILE A 144 -12.74 -8.85 4.75
C ILE A 144 -11.63 -8.00 5.38
N ALA A 145 -11.66 -6.69 5.16
CA ALA A 145 -10.65 -5.78 5.70
C ALA A 145 -10.66 -5.73 7.23
N CYS A 146 -11.84 -5.78 7.86
CA CYS A 146 -11.99 -5.86 9.30
C CYS A 146 -11.42 -7.17 9.87
N VAL A 147 -11.72 -8.31 9.25
CA VAL A 147 -11.20 -9.62 9.67
C VAL A 147 -9.67 -9.65 9.58
N ILE A 148 -9.10 -9.23 8.46
CA ILE A 148 -7.65 -9.20 8.25
C ILE A 148 -6.99 -8.23 9.23
N SER A 149 -7.57 -7.03 9.42
CA SER A 149 -7.03 -6.04 10.34
C SER A 149 -7.07 -6.54 11.78
N TYR A 150 -8.20 -7.09 12.23
CA TYR A 150 -8.34 -7.65 13.58
C TYR A 150 -7.33 -8.76 13.83
N TRP A 151 -7.22 -9.71 12.91
CA TRP A 151 -6.25 -10.81 13.01
C TRP A 151 -4.81 -10.28 13.03
N SER A 152 -4.45 -9.39 12.10
CA SER A 152 -3.10 -8.82 12.02
C SER A 152 -2.74 -8.02 13.27
N MET A 153 -3.67 -7.24 13.81
CA MET A 153 -3.45 -6.43 15.01
C MET A 153 -3.33 -7.29 16.27
N HIS A 154 -4.07 -8.40 16.34
CA HIS A 154 -3.98 -9.33 17.44
C HIS A 154 -2.68 -10.16 17.41
N GLN A 155 -2.21 -10.55 16.22
CA GLN A 155 -0.93 -11.25 16.07
C GLN A 155 0.28 -10.30 16.15
N GLY A 156 0.09 -9.03 15.80
CA GLY A 156 1.12 -8.00 15.74
C GLY A 156 1.31 -7.18 17.02
N ILE A 157 0.89 -7.67 18.20
CA ILE A 157 0.92 -6.94 19.49
C ILE A 157 2.32 -6.36 19.82
N LEU A 158 3.38 -6.97 19.28
CA LEU A 158 4.77 -6.53 19.46
C LEU A 158 5.17 -5.33 18.57
N SER A 159 4.38 -4.95 17.56
CA SER A 159 4.71 -3.87 16.62
C SER A 159 3.65 -2.77 16.58
N ASN A 160 3.91 -1.69 17.32
CA ASN A 160 3.33 -0.37 17.11
C ASN A 160 1.79 -0.35 16.99
N THR A 161 1.12 -0.96 17.97
CA THR A 161 -0.34 -1.11 18.05
C THR A 161 -1.11 0.20 17.84
N ASN A 162 -0.57 1.32 18.34
CA ASN A 162 -1.17 2.65 18.15
C ASN A 162 -1.22 3.07 16.68
N VAL A 163 -0.15 2.82 15.93
CA VAL A 163 -0.08 3.10 14.49
C VAL A 163 -1.03 2.20 13.70
N GLN A 164 -1.14 0.92 14.08
CA GLN A 164 -2.11 0.02 13.46
C GLN A 164 -3.56 0.48 13.70
N TRP A 165 -3.90 0.89 14.93
CA TRP A 165 -5.21 1.47 15.25
C TRP A 165 -5.49 2.77 14.50
N PHE A 166 -4.48 3.61 14.30
CA PHE A 166 -4.60 4.81 13.51
C PHE A 166 -5.01 4.48 12.06
N TYR A 167 -4.30 3.55 11.40
CA TYR A 167 -4.65 3.12 10.05
C TYR A 167 -6.00 2.41 9.99
N PHE A 168 -6.36 1.62 11.01
CA PHE A 168 -7.66 0.97 11.08
C PHE A 168 -8.79 2.01 11.08
N LYS A 169 -8.70 3.05 11.92
CA LYS A 169 -9.69 4.14 11.95
C LYS A 169 -9.81 4.84 10.59
N TRP A 170 -8.69 5.16 9.95
CA TRP A 170 -8.69 5.79 8.62
C TRP A 170 -9.28 4.89 7.54
N MET A 171 -9.05 3.57 7.62
CA MET A 171 -9.66 2.60 6.74
C MET A 171 -11.20 2.63 6.86
N ILE A 172 -11.73 2.60 8.08
CA ILE A 172 -13.18 2.67 8.34
C ILE A 172 -13.76 3.99 7.82
N ILE A 173 -13.08 5.12 8.05
CA ILE A 173 -13.48 6.43 7.51
C ILE A 173 -13.53 6.38 5.98
N ALA A 174 -12.50 5.82 5.32
CA ALA A 174 -12.45 5.73 3.87
C ALA A 174 -13.59 4.84 3.30
N TYR A 175 -13.98 3.77 3.99
CA TYR A 175 -15.18 3.00 3.63
C TYR A 175 -16.47 3.80 3.83
N GLY A 176 -16.59 4.56 4.91
CA GLY A 176 -17.74 5.44 5.15
C GLY A 176 -17.89 6.53 4.10
N VAL A 177 -16.79 7.16 3.69
CA VAL A 177 -16.76 8.17 2.62
C VAL A 177 -17.14 7.54 1.28
N GLU A 178 -16.60 6.36 0.94
CA GLU A 178 -16.98 5.67 -0.30
C GLU A 178 -18.48 5.35 -0.31
N TYR A 179 -19.03 4.85 0.80
CA TYR A 179 -20.46 4.56 0.91
C TYR A 179 -21.31 5.81 0.70
N LEU A 180 -20.94 6.94 1.34
CA LEU A 180 -21.62 8.22 1.16
C LEU A 180 -21.57 8.68 -0.30
N PHE A 181 -20.40 8.61 -0.93
CA PHE A 181 -20.21 9.01 -2.33
C PHE A 181 -21.03 8.13 -3.29
N GLN A 182 -21.16 6.83 -3.01
CA GLN A 182 -22.06 5.95 -3.78
C GLN A 182 -23.53 6.35 -3.62
N ARG A 183 -23.96 6.76 -2.42
CA ARG A 183 -25.35 7.14 -2.13
C ARG A 183 -25.78 8.45 -2.76
N ILE A 184 -24.89 9.45 -2.78
CA ILE A 184 -25.18 10.76 -3.37
C ILE A 184 -24.91 10.82 -4.88
N GLY A 185 -24.51 9.70 -5.50
CA GLY A 185 -24.19 9.65 -6.93
C GLY A 185 -22.95 10.47 -7.31
N PHE A 186 -21.99 10.62 -6.39
CA PHE A 186 -20.78 11.43 -6.61
C PHE A 186 -19.85 10.83 -7.67
N TYR A 187 -19.86 9.50 -7.80
CA TYR A 187 -19.04 8.78 -8.77
C TYR A 187 -19.62 8.91 -10.17
N ASP A 188 -18.78 9.23 -11.15
CA ASP A 188 -19.17 9.21 -12.56
C ASP A 188 -19.56 7.77 -12.98
N PRO A 189 -20.82 7.53 -13.38
CA PRO A 189 -21.29 6.20 -13.78
C PRO A 189 -20.57 5.65 -15.02
N ASN A 190 -19.95 6.50 -15.85
CA ASN A 190 -19.25 6.08 -17.07
C ASN A 190 -17.82 5.55 -16.82
N GLN A 191 -17.25 5.76 -15.63
CA GLN A 191 -15.89 5.30 -15.30
C GLN A 191 -15.79 3.79 -15.01
N PHE A 192 -16.91 3.07 -15.00
CA PHE A 192 -17.02 1.67 -14.58
C PHE A 192 -16.87 0.60 -15.68
N LYS A 193 -16.49 0.97 -16.91
CA LYS A 193 -16.35 0.02 -18.02
C LYS A 193 -15.25 -1.05 -17.83
N TRP A 194 -14.43 -0.97 -16.78
CA TRP A 194 -13.41 -1.97 -16.47
C TRP A 194 -13.88 -3.11 -15.55
N VAL A 195 -14.79 -2.84 -14.60
CA VAL A 195 -15.33 -3.89 -13.70
C VAL A 195 -16.37 -4.74 -14.43
N GLN A 196 -17.13 -4.15 -15.38
CA GLN A 196 -18.07 -4.90 -16.20
C GLN A 196 -17.41 -5.93 -17.12
N ARG A 197 -16.12 -5.77 -17.49
CA ARG A 197 -15.41 -6.79 -18.27
C ARG A 197 -15.08 -8.06 -17.48
N LEU A 198 -15.10 -8.02 -16.15
CA LEU A 198 -14.90 -9.22 -15.32
C LEU A 198 -16.18 -10.05 -15.15
N ARG A 199 -17.37 -9.47 -15.35
CA ARG A 199 -18.63 -10.23 -15.43
C ARG A 199 -18.85 -10.97 -16.75
N VAL A 200 -18.09 -10.62 -17.80
CA VAL A 200 -18.21 -11.26 -19.12
C VAL A 200 -17.44 -12.60 -19.19
N TYR A 201 -16.62 -12.92 -18.18
CA TYR A 201 -15.90 -14.20 -18.10
C TYR A 201 -16.47 -15.17 -17.05
N SER A 202 -17.69 -14.91 -16.55
CA SER A 202 -18.39 -15.80 -15.61
C SER A 202 -19.70 -16.38 -16.19
N LEU A 203 -19.78 -16.54 -17.51
CA LEU A 203 -20.79 -17.32 -18.21
C LEU A 203 -20.09 -18.31 -19.14
#